data_AF-A0AA43HEG9-F1
#
_entry.id   AF-A0AA43HEG9-F1
#
_cell.length_a   1.000
_cell.length_b   1.000
_cell.length_c   1.000
_cell.angle_alpha   90.00
_cell.angle_beta   90.00
_cell.angle_gamma   90.00
#
_symmetry.space_group_name_H-M   'P 1'
#
loop_
_entity.id
_entity.type
_entity.pdbx_description
1 polymer ?
#
loop_
_entity_poly.entity_id
_entity_poly.type
_entity_poly.pdbx_seq_one_letter_code
_entity_poly.pdbx_strand_id
1 'polypeptide(L)' 'MKTKVKMIFLCICLMVGSYLLIKGDKSLPNELVLVNIEALAEEESIPKYFCRGIGTIDCYGNKVEFMIDNYSLK' A
#
# COMPACT_ATOMS: atom_id res chain seq x y z
N MET A 1 6.85 41.78 -26.99
CA MET A 1 8.09 41.10 -26.54
C MET A 1 7.96 40.43 -25.17
N LYS A 2 7.44 41.10 -24.12
CA LYS A 2 7.35 40.56 -22.75
C LYS A 2 6.66 39.18 -22.64
N THR A 3 5.55 38.97 -23.36
CA THR A 3 4.82 37.69 -23.37
C THR A 3 5.56 36.58 -24.13
N LYS A 4 6.25 36.93 -25.23
CA LYS A 4 7.05 35.96 -26.02
C LYS A 4 8.27 35.49 -25.23
N VAL A 5 8.91 36.41 -24.49
CA VAL A 5 10.03 36.09 -23.59
C VAL A 5 9.59 35.16 -22.44
N LYS A 6 8.42 35.42 -21.83
CA LYS A 6 7.84 34.52 -20.82
C LYS A 6 7.56 33.12 -21.36
N MET A 7 7.05 33.00 -22.59
CA MET A 7 6.81 31.70 -23.22
C MET A 7 8.11 30.94 -23.51
N ILE A 8 9.15 31.64 -23.99
CA ILE A 8 10.46 31.02 -24.23
C ILE A 8 11.07 30.52 -22.91
N PHE A 9 11.00 31.32 -21.85
CA PHE A 9 11.48 30.93 -20.53
C PHE A 9 10.73 29.68 -20.01
N LEU A 10 9.40 29.64 -20.16
CA LEU A 10 8.60 28.48 -19.77
C LEU A 10 9.01 27.22 -20.55
N CYS A 11 9.22 27.32 -21.86
CA CYS A 11 9.70 26.19 -22.68
C CYS A 11 11.07 25.68 -22.23
N ILE A 12 12.00 26.58 -21.89
CA ILE A 12 13.33 26.20 -21.38
C ILE A 12 13.20 25.51 -20.02
N CYS A 13 12.39 26.04 -19.10
CA CYS A 13 12.14 25.42 -17.80
C CYS A 13 11.54 24.02 -17.94
N LEU A 14 10.60 23.82 -18.87
CA LEU A 14 9.99 22.52 -19.13
C LEU A 14 11.01 21.52 -19.70
N MET A 15 11.87 21.95 -20.62
CA MET A 15 12.92 21.08 -21.19
C MET A 15 13.99 20.70 -20.16
N VAL A 16 14.44 21.64 -19.34
CA VAL A 16 15.42 21.35 -18.29
C VAL A 16 14.80 20.47 -17.20
N GLY A 17 13.57 20.77 -16.79
CA GLY A 17 12.84 19.97 -15.81
C GLY A 17 12.64 18.52 -16.26
N SER A 18 12.22 18.30 -17.51
CA SER A 18 12.07 16.95 -18.06
C SER A 18 13.39 16.20 -18.18
N TYR A 19 14.46 16.88 -18.61
CA TYR A 19 15.81 16.28 -18.66
C TYR A 19 16.29 15.86 -17.26
N LEU A 20 16.08 16.69 -16.24
CA LEU A 20 16.43 16.37 -14.86
C LEU A 20 15.60 15.21 -14.29
N LEU A 21 14.31 15.11 -14.64
CA LEU A 21 13.48 13.97 -14.21
C LEU A 21 13.91 12.66 -14.87
N ILE A 22 14.38 12.68 -16.11
CA ILE A 22 14.89 11.49 -16.80
C ILE A 22 16.25 11.09 -16.25
N LYS A 23 17.10 12.07 -15.91
CA LYS A 23 18.47 11.86 -15.42
C LYS A 23 18.56 11.63 -13.91
N GLY A 24 17.54 12.00 -13.15
CA GLY A 24 17.45 11.73 -11.72
C GLY A 24 17.55 10.23 -11.49
N ASP A 25 18.49 9.83 -10.64
CA ASP A 25 18.66 8.43 -10.28
C ASP A 25 17.31 7.85 -9.86
N LYS A 26 16.86 6.83 -10.59
CA LYS A 26 15.75 5.98 -10.18
C LYS A 26 16.21 5.06 -9.05
N SER A 27 16.93 5.58 -8.06
CA SER A 27 16.97 4.95 -6.75
C SER A 27 15.56 5.15 -6.19
N LEU A 28 14.64 4.27 -6.60
CA LEU A 28 13.43 4.04 -5.83
C LEU A 28 13.89 3.92 -4.37
N PRO A 29 13.21 4.58 -3.41
CA PRO A 29 13.50 4.32 -2.02
C PRO A 29 13.49 2.81 -1.85
N ASN A 30 14.61 2.28 -1.34
CA ASN A 30 14.92 0.86 -1.23
C ASN A 30 13.62 0.05 -1.07
N GLU A 31 13.41 -0.95 -1.92
CA GLU A 31 12.29 -1.89 -1.86
C GLU A 31 11.96 -2.33 -0.41
N LEU A 32 12.99 -2.41 0.43
CA LEU A 32 12.91 -2.63 1.89
C LEU A 32 11.99 -1.66 2.67
N VAL A 33 11.93 -0.37 2.28
CA VAL A 33 11.05 0.63 2.92
C VAL A 33 9.59 0.37 2.55
N LEU A 34 9.33 -0.06 1.31
CA LEU A 34 7.98 -0.42 0.87
C LEU A 34 7.50 -1.70 1.54
N VAL A 35 8.36 -2.71 1.64
CA VAL A 35 8.08 -3.98 2.31
C VAL A 35 7.76 -3.77 3.80
N ASN A 36 8.42 -2.84 4.49
CA ASN A 36 8.10 -2.56 5.90
C ASN A 36 6.75 -1.87 6.10
N ILE A 37 6.31 -1.05 5.13
CA ILE A 37 4.99 -0.42 5.15
C ILE A 37 3.91 -1.47 4.84
N GLU A 38 4.17 -2.36 3.88
CA GLU A 38 3.26 -3.46 3.53
C GLU A 38 3.17 -4.49 4.65
N ALA A 39 4.28 -4.86 5.31
CA ALA A 39 4.27 -5.77 6.47
C ALA A 39 3.51 -5.21 7.68
N LEU A 40 3.47 -3.88 7.84
CA LEU A 40 2.67 -3.23 8.88
C LEU A 40 1.16 -3.23 8.56
N ALA A 41 0.78 -3.45 7.29
CA ALA A 41 -0.61 -3.49 6.82
C ALA A 41 -1.10 -4.91 6.48
N GLU A 42 -0.19 -5.89 6.34
CA GLU A 42 -0.51 -7.28 6.01
C GLU A 42 -1.26 -8.00 7.14
N GLU A 43 -1.21 -7.50 8.37
CA GLU A 43 -1.97 -8.04 9.50
C GLU A 43 -3.44 -7.55 9.57
N GLU A 44 -3.93 -6.71 8.64
CA GLU A 44 -5.34 -6.27 8.62
C GLU A 44 -6.31 -7.25 7.90
N SER A 45 -5.84 -8.38 7.38
CA SER A 45 -6.76 -9.45 6.98
C SER A 45 -7.17 -10.25 8.20
N ILE A 46 -8.03 -9.69 9.06
CA ILE A 46 -8.67 -10.43 10.16
C ILE A 46 -9.26 -11.69 9.52
N PRO A 47 -8.72 -12.88 9.81
CA PRO A 47 -9.24 -14.08 9.20
C PRO A 47 -10.66 -14.22 9.73
N LYS A 48 -11.63 -14.25 8.82
CA LYS A 48 -13.02 -14.47 9.21
C LYS A 48 -13.07 -15.89 9.75
N TYR A 49 -13.04 -16.01 11.08
CA TYR A 49 -13.26 -17.27 11.80
C TYR A 49 -14.72 -17.34 12.24
N PHE A 50 -15.40 -18.43 11.89
CA PHE A 50 -16.75 -18.70 12.35
C PHE A 50 -16.68 -19.61 13.56
N CYS A 51 -17.10 -19.10 14.72
CA CYS A 51 -17.14 -19.84 15.97
C CYS A 51 -18.53 -20.48 16.16
N ARG A 52 -18.61 -21.78 16.44
CA ARG A 52 -19.90 -22.48 16.69
C ARG A 52 -19.82 -23.47 17.85
N GLY A 53 -20.89 -23.50 18.65
CA GLY A 53 -21.04 -24.42 19.78
C GLY A 53 -20.35 -23.95 21.05
N ILE A 54 -20.45 -24.73 22.12
CA ILE A 54 -19.74 -24.52 23.39
C ILE A 54 -18.76 -25.68 23.54
N GLY A 55 -17.47 -25.38 23.71
CA GLY A 55 -16.42 -26.41 23.70
C GLY A 55 -15.14 -25.93 24.38
N THR A 56 -13.98 -26.39 23.93
CA THR A 56 -12.68 -26.06 24.56
C THR A 56 -11.78 -25.20 23.67
N ILE A 57 -12.16 -24.99 22.41
CA ILE A 57 -11.40 -24.21 21.43
C ILE A 57 -11.61 -22.73 21.72
N ASP A 58 -10.53 -21.96 21.83
CA ASP A 58 -10.62 -20.52 22.02
C ASP A 58 -10.86 -19.81 20.69
N CYS A 59 -11.95 -19.04 20.60
CA CYS A 59 -12.34 -18.28 19.42
C CYS A 59 -12.75 -16.88 19.89
N TYR A 60 -11.85 -15.90 19.70
CA TYR A 60 -12.02 -14.51 20.18
C TYR A 60 -12.39 -14.41 21.67
N GLY A 61 -11.78 -15.24 22.53
CA GLY A 61 -12.04 -15.28 23.96
C GLY A 61 -13.27 -16.10 24.38
N ASN A 62 -13.97 -16.73 23.43
CA ASN A 62 -15.08 -17.64 23.70
C ASN A 62 -14.66 -19.09 23.48
N LYS A 63 -15.11 -19.97 24.38
CA LYS A 63 -14.83 -21.40 24.32
C LYS A 63 -15.89 -22.14 23.50
N VAL A 64 -15.52 -22.56 22.30
CA VAL A 64 -16.42 -23.14 21.28
C VAL A 64 -16.02 -24.56 20.87
N GLU A 65 -16.93 -25.26 20.22
CA GLU A 65 -16.74 -26.64 19.74
C GLU A 65 -16.06 -26.66 18.36
N PHE A 66 -16.39 -25.68 17.51
CA PHE A 66 -15.84 -25.56 16.16
C PHE A 66 -15.36 -24.13 15.89
N MET A 67 -14.18 -24.03 15.28
CA MET A 67 -13.63 -22.81 14.68
C MET A 67 -13.37 -23.10 13.21
N ILE A 68 -14.09 -22.44 12.32
CA ILE A 68 -13.97 -22.62 10.87
C ILE A 68 -13.26 -21.40 10.29
N ASP A 69 -12.12 -21.62 9.65
CA ASP A 69 -11.35 -20.60 8.95
C ASP A 69 -11.79 -20.47 7.48
N ASN A 70 -11.41 -19.37 6.84
CA ASN A 70 -11.59 -19.14 5.40
C ASN A 70 -13.04 -19.32 4.87
N TYR A 71 -14.06 -19.16 5.73
CA TYR A 71 -15.44 -19.29 5.29
C TYR A 71 -15.89 -18.06 4.50
N SER A 72 -16.56 -18.29 3.37
CA SER A 72 -17.15 -17.24 2.54
C SER A 72 -18.67 -17.37 2.58
N LEU A 73 -19.35 -16.38 3.15
CA LEU A 73 -20.80 -16.24 3.02
C LEU A 73 -21.05 -15.58 1.65
N LYS A 74 -21.40 -16.41 0.66
CA LYS A 74 -21.99 -15.91 -0.60
C LYS A 74 -23.38 -15.35 -0.36
#